data_AF-A0A670YH16-F1
#
_entry.id   AF-A0A670YH16-F1
#
_cell.length_a   1.000
_cell.length_b   1.000
_cell.length_c   1.000
_cell.angle_alpha   90.00
_cell.angle_beta   90.00
_cell.angle_gamma   90.00
#
_symmetry.space_group_name_H-M   'P 1'
#
loop_
_entity.id
_entity.type
_entity.pdbx_description
1 polymer ?
#
loop_
_entity_poly.entity_id
_entity_poly.type
_entity_poly.pdbx_seq_one_letter_code
_entity_poly.pdbx_strand_id
1 'polypeptide(L)'
;MGHASIQGKPPGGYELGRAGRAKGEKMLWFLCRMVSCQGFAIWRKQKIQRAYKKLLKKERHVNPQKNVEYTEDYPEHLKHLYLAEEEMLQKQQKPKHKPVVLEEKETRTSKSNVIQRKLKAKTSNQKAKEDYEKIKAERNEKKEAAKKRREEREKAQKLYKQKKMETYKILSKRTRKGQPNLNLQMEYLLQKIEQKA
;
A
#
# COMPACT_ATOMS: atom_id res chain seq x y z
N MET A 1 42.65 -25.73 74.78
CA MET A 1 42.96 -24.61 73.89
C MET A 1 41.76 -24.38 72.98
N GLY A 2 40.97 -23.35 73.26
CA GLY A 2 39.79 -23.01 72.48
C GLY A 2 39.44 -21.55 72.77
N HIS A 3 39.72 -20.67 71.82
CA HIS A 3 39.29 -19.28 71.84
C HIS A 3 38.54 -19.00 70.55
N ALA A 4 37.27 -18.60 70.70
CA ALA A 4 36.50 -17.99 69.63
C ALA A 4 36.90 -16.52 69.50
N SER A 5 37.01 -16.03 68.27
CA SER A 5 36.89 -14.60 67.98
C SER A 5 36.23 -14.39 66.63
N ILE A 6 35.27 -13.48 66.62
CA ILE A 6 34.36 -13.11 65.54
C ILE A 6 35.05 -12.04 64.68
N GLN A 7 34.75 -11.99 63.38
CA GLN A 7 34.36 -10.79 62.60
C GLN A 7 34.90 -10.81 61.16
N GLY A 8 34.01 -10.45 60.21
CA GLY A 8 34.40 -10.02 58.87
C GLY A 8 33.53 -10.56 57.73
N LYS A 9 32.22 -10.25 57.71
CA LYS A 9 31.43 -10.28 56.46
C LYS A 9 31.81 -9.05 55.62
N PRO A 10 32.29 -9.19 54.37
CA PRO A 10 32.33 -8.06 53.44
C PRO A 10 30.94 -7.84 52.80
N PRO A 11 30.44 -6.59 52.73
CA PRO A 11 29.20 -6.26 52.05
C PRO A 11 29.43 -5.93 50.56
N GLY A 12 28.42 -6.18 49.73
CA GLY A 12 28.19 -5.37 48.52
C GLY A 12 28.88 -5.81 47.24
N GLY A 13 28.55 -7.00 46.73
CA GLY A 13 28.62 -7.27 45.29
C GLY A 13 27.29 -6.88 44.64
N TYR A 14 27.20 -5.66 44.14
CA TYR A 14 26.11 -5.27 43.24
C TYR A 14 26.19 -6.17 42.00
N GLU A 15 25.21 -7.05 41.81
CA GLU A 15 25.02 -7.68 40.52
C GLU A 15 24.54 -6.60 39.55
N LEU A 16 25.47 -5.95 38.84
CA LEU A 16 25.16 -5.27 37.59
C LEU A 16 24.74 -6.34 36.59
N GLY A 17 23.46 -6.75 36.68
CA GLY A 17 22.73 -7.33 35.57
C GLY A 17 23.03 -6.47 34.35
N ARG A 18 23.61 -7.09 33.32
CA ARG A 18 23.97 -6.46 32.06
C ARG A 18 22.70 -5.96 31.38
N ALA A 19 22.26 -4.77 31.79
CA ALA A 19 21.25 -4.00 31.09
C ALA A 19 21.73 -3.82 29.64
N GLY A 20 20.85 -4.17 28.71
CA GLY A 20 21.13 -4.28 27.30
C GLY A 20 21.94 -3.11 26.76
N ARG A 21 23.06 -3.44 26.08
CA ARG A 21 23.79 -2.56 25.18
C ARG A 21 22.93 -2.24 23.95
N ALA A 22 21.82 -1.53 24.13
CA ALA A 22 20.97 -0.98 23.08
C ALA A 22 21.35 0.48 22.75
N LYS A 23 22.61 0.86 22.97
CA LYS A 23 23.15 2.20 22.65
C LYS A 23 24.53 2.13 22.00
N GLY A 24 24.75 1.12 21.16
CA GLY A 24 25.97 0.99 20.34
C GLY A 24 25.76 1.11 18.83
N GLU A 25 24.52 0.93 18.35
CA GLU A 25 24.28 0.87 16.90
C GLU A 25 24.18 2.24 16.23
N LYS A 26 23.96 3.33 16.97
CA LYS A 26 23.80 4.67 16.38
C LYS A 26 25.12 5.38 16.08
N MET A 27 26.23 5.00 16.73
CA MET A 27 27.54 5.66 16.51
C MET A 27 28.30 5.11 15.30
N LEU A 28 28.07 3.84 14.91
CA LEU A 28 28.68 3.30 13.69
C LEU A 28 28.09 3.91 12.39
N TRP A 29 26.92 4.54 12.49
CA TRP A 29 26.31 5.27 11.37
C TRP A 29 26.98 6.62 11.10
N PHE A 30 27.64 7.22 12.09
CA PHE A 30 28.29 8.53 11.94
C PHE A 30 29.74 8.44 11.48
N LEU A 31 30.44 7.34 11.75
CA LEU A 31 31.85 7.16 11.37
C LEU A 31 32.07 6.70 9.92
N CYS A 32 31.02 6.61 9.10
CA CYS A 32 31.11 6.42 7.66
C CYS A 32 30.85 7.73 6.91
N ARG A 33 31.50 8.82 7.35
CA ARG A 33 31.30 10.16 6.77
C ARG A 33 32.52 10.72 6.03
N MET A 34 33.68 10.06 6.02
CA MET A 34 34.87 10.74 5.49
C MET A 34 35.79 10.04 4.48
N VAL A 35 35.78 8.71 4.25
CA VAL A 35 36.83 8.15 3.34
C VAL A 35 36.40 7.06 2.33
N SER A 36 35.28 6.32 2.47
CA SER A 36 34.97 5.27 1.46
C SER A 36 33.50 4.83 1.39
N CYS A 37 32.61 5.75 1.02
CA CYS A 37 31.17 5.47 0.86
C CYS A 37 30.79 4.59 -0.36
N GLN A 38 31.75 4.11 -1.16
CA GLN A 38 31.45 3.26 -2.33
C GLN A 38 30.82 1.91 -1.92
N GLY A 39 31.26 1.31 -0.81
CA GLY A 39 30.77 0.00 -0.36
C GLY A 39 29.39 0.01 0.30
N PHE A 40 29.00 1.10 0.96
CA PHE A 40 27.77 1.14 1.76
C PHE A 40 26.49 1.25 0.90
N ALA A 41 26.56 2.00 -0.20
CA ALA A 41 25.47 2.05 -1.19
C ALA A 41 25.26 0.68 -1.85
N ILE A 42 26.36 -0.02 -2.18
CA ILE A 42 26.32 -1.39 -2.72
C ILE A 42 25.76 -2.36 -1.69
N TRP A 43 26.20 -2.29 -0.44
CA TRP A 43 25.69 -3.14 0.64
C TRP A 43 24.20 -2.95 0.89
N ARG A 44 23.71 -1.71 0.91
CA ARG A 44 22.27 -1.44 0.99
C ARG A 44 21.50 -1.98 -0.21
N LYS A 45 22.01 -1.76 -1.43
CA LYS A 45 21.41 -2.27 -2.66
C LYS A 45 21.30 -3.80 -2.60
N GLN A 46 22.37 -4.49 -2.20
CA GLN A 46 22.38 -5.93 -2.00
C GLN A 46 21.43 -6.37 -0.90
N LYS A 47 21.35 -5.65 0.22
CA LYS A 47 20.42 -5.95 1.33
C LYS A 47 18.96 -5.88 0.89
N ILE A 48 18.59 -4.83 0.14
CA ILE A 48 17.25 -4.66 -0.44
C ILE A 48 16.95 -5.78 -1.45
N GLN A 49 17.90 -6.08 -2.34
CA GLN A 49 17.74 -7.17 -3.32
C GLN A 49 17.55 -8.54 -2.66
N ARG A 50 18.32 -8.83 -1.59
CA ARG A 50 18.17 -10.09 -0.81
C ARG A 50 16.81 -10.16 -0.13
N ALA A 51 16.34 -9.05 0.46
CA ALA A 51 15.02 -8.99 1.07
C ALA A 51 13.90 -9.23 0.03
N TYR A 52 14.01 -8.62 -1.15
CA TYR A 52 13.05 -8.83 -2.25
C TYR A 52 13.04 -10.28 -2.75
N LYS A 53 14.21 -10.88 -3.02
CA LYS A 53 14.31 -12.30 -3.42
C LYS A 53 13.74 -13.23 -2.34
N LYS A 54 13.88 -12.89 -1.06
CA LYS A 54 13.29 -13.64 0.06
C LYS A 54 11.76 -13.59 0.04
N LEU A 55 11.17 -12.43 -0.31
CA LEU A 55 9.72 -12.30 -0.49
C LEU A 55 9.23 -13.14 -1.67
N LEU A 56 9.91 -13.10 -2.83
CA LEU A 56 9.57 -13.96 -3.98
C LEU A 56 9.61 -15.45 -3.63
N LYS A 57 10.65 -15.89 -2.89
CA LYS A 57 10.73 -17.28 -2.45
C LYS A 57 9.57 -17.67 -1.54
N LYS A 58 9.21 -16.81 -0.58
CA LYS A 58 8.06 -17.04 0.31
C LYS A 58 6.74 -17.11 -0.47
N GLU A 59 6.53 -16.22 -1.44
CA GLU A 59 5.33 -16.24 -2.27
C GLU A 59 5.22 -17.53 -3.10
N ARG A 60 6.33 -17.99 -3.70
CA ARG A 60 6.39 -19.26 -4.43
C ARG A 60 6.10 -20.48 -3.56
N HIS A 61 6.55 -20.49 -2.31
CA HIS A 61 6.27 -21.60 -1.38
C HIS A 61 4.84 -21.59 -0.83
N VAL A 62 4.22 -20.41 -0.68
CA VAL A 62 2.83 -20.27 -0.20
C VAL A 62 1.83 -20.54 -1.32
N ASN A 63 2.20 -20.29 -2.58
CA ASN A 63 1.32 -20.51 -3.73
C ASN A 63 2.05 -21.22 -4.88
N PRO A 64 2.31 -22.53 -4.74
CA PRO A 64 2.92 -23.33 -5.81
C PRO A 64 2.00 -23.46 -7.05
N GLN A 65 0.69 -23.27 -6.89
CA GLN A 65 -0.29 -23.40 -7.97
C GLN A 65 -0.31 -22.23 -8.98
N LYS A 66 0.25 -21.06 -8.65
CA LYS A 66 0.30 -19.91 -9.58
C LYS A 66 1.19 -20.13 -10.81
N ASN A 67 2.07 -21.14 -10.82
CA ASN A 67 2.88 -21.50 -11.98
C ASN A 67 2.24 -22.61 -12.83
N VAL A 68 0.99 -22.99 -12.57
CA VAL A 68 0.23 -23.82 -13.49
C VAL A 68 -0.14 -22.92 -14.67
N GLU A 69 0.71 -22.95 -15.69
CA GLU A 69 0.39 -22.48 -17.02
C GLU A 69 -0.87 -23.23 -17.46
N TYR A 70 -1.98 -22.52 -17.60
CA TYR A 70 -3.21 -23.07 -18.15
C TYR A 70 -2.93 -23.39 -19.63
N THR A 71 -2.50 -24.61 -19.88
CA THR A 71 -2.71 -25.24 -21.18
C THR A 71 -4.21 -25.43 -21.30
N GLU A 72 -4.84 -24.89 -22.34
CA GLU A 72 -6.25 -25.16 -22.68
C GLU A 72 -6.48 -26.62 -23.14
N ASP A 73 -5.57 -27.53 -22.77
CA ASP A 73 -5.78 -28.96 -22.93
C ASP A 73 -6.50 -29.45 -21.68
N TYR A 74 -7.77 -29.78 -21.87
CA TYR A 74 -8.66 -30.24 -20.82
C TYR A 74 -8.03 -31.44 -20.08
N PRO A 75 -7.86 -31.39 -18.75
CA PRO A 75 -7.21 -32.46 -18.01
C PRO A 75 -7.96 -33.77 -18.21
N GLU A 76 -7.27 -34.81 -18.73
CA GLU A 76 -7.86 -36.10 -19.13
C GLU A 76 -8.75 -36.71 -18.03
N HIS A 77 -8.40 -36.52 -16.76
CA HIS A 77 -9.14 -37.07 -15.61
C HIS A 77 -10.56 -36.49 -15.45
N LEU A 78 -10.84 -35.29 -15.94
CA LEU A 78 -12.14 -34.62 -15.78
C LEU A 78 -13.14 -34.98 -16.89
N LYS A 79 -12.68 -35.67 -17.95
CA LYS A 79 -13.50 -36.13 -19.07
C LYS A 79 -14.73 -36.93 -18.63
N HIS A 80 -14.64 -37.66 -17.53
CA HIS A 80 -15.74 -38.45 -16.98
C HIS A 80 -16.93 -37.62 -16.50
N LEU A 81 -16.69 -36.41 -15.97
CA LEU A 81 -17.79 -35.52 -15.55
C LEU A 81 -18.62 -35.07 -16.76
N TYR A 82 -17.96 -34.79 -17.88
CA TYR A 82 -18.63 -34.38 -19.11
C TYR A 82 -19.43 -35.54 -19.72
N LEU A 83 -18.83 -36.73 -19.80
CA LEU A 83 -19.53 -37.94 -20.27
C LEU A 83 -20.77 -38.26 -19.41
N ALA A 84 -20.69 -38.04 -18.10
CA ALA A 84 -21.83 -38.21 -17.19
C ALA A 84 -22.93 -37.14 -17.41
N GLU A 85 -22.53 -35.88 -17.66
CA GLU A 85 -23.47 -34.79 -17.96
C GLU A 85 -24.19 -35.03 -19.30
N GLU A 86 -23.45 -35.45 -20.34
CA GLU A 86 -24.00 -35.84 -21.64
C GLU A 86 -25.02 -37.00 -21.50
N GLU A 87 -24.68 -38.04 -20.73
CA GLU A 87 -25.58 -39.18 -20.52
C GLU A 87 -26.86 -38.77 -19.76
N MET A 88 -26.75 -37.85 -18.79
CA MET A 88 -27.91 -37.30 -18.09
C MET A 88 -28.78 -36.45 -19.02
N LEU A 89 -28.18 -35.59 -19.84
CA LEU A 89 -28.90 -34.76 -20.82
C LEU A 89 -29.62 -35.61 -21.86
N GLN A 90 -29.00 -36.67 -22.36
CA GLN A 90 -29.61 -37.58 -23.34
C GLN A 90 -30.76 -38.39 -22.72
N LYS A 91 -30.66 -38.75 -21.44
CA LYS A 91 -31.78 -39.35 -20.68
C LYS A 91 -32.93 -38.38 -20.46
N GLN A 92 -32.65 -37.09 -20.27
CA GLN A 92 -33.67 -36.04 -20.14
C GLN A 92 -34.31 -35.65 -21.48
N GLN A 93 -33.58 -35.72 -22.59
CA GLN A 93 -34.08 -35.44 -23.94
C GLN A 93 -34.97 -36.56 -24.52
N LYS A 94 -35.06 -37.73 -23.87
CA LYS A 94 -36.12 -38.70 -24.18
C LYS A 94 -37.48 -38.05 -23.84
N PRO A 95 -38.38 -37.85 -24.81
CA PRO A 95 -39.54 -37.00 -24.62
C PRO A 95 -40.50 -37.60 -23.59
N LYS A 96 -40.60 -36.97 -22.41
CA LYS A 96 -41.75 -37.12 -21.51
C LYS A 96 -42.60 -35.86 -21.61
N HIS A 97 -43.64 -35.92 -22.45
CA HIS A 97 -44.86 -35.09 -22.47
C HIS A 97 -44.74 -33.55 -22.71
N LYS A 98 -45.75 -32.99 -23.43
CA LYS A 98 -45.88 -31.58 -23.87
C LYS A 98 -46.18 -30.60 -22.71
N PRO A 99 -45.68 -29.34 -22.72
CA PRO A 99 -46.08 -28.34 -21.74
C PRO A 99 -47.27 -27.48 -22.20
N VAL A 100 -48.20 -27.26 -21.28
CA VAL A 100 -49.35 -26.33 -21.37
C VAL A 100 -48.92 -24.97 -20.82
N VAL A 101 -49.18 -23.93 -21.61
CA VAL A 101 -48.95 -22.50 -21.30
C VAL A 101 -50.01 -22.01 -20.30
N LEU A 102 -49.61 -21.25 -19.27
CA LEU A 102 -50.52 -20.54 -18.38
C LEU A 102 -50.12 -19.07 -18.27
N GLU A 103 -51.04 -18.23 -18.74
CA GLU A 103 -50.95 -16.78 -18.87
C GLU A 103 -51.21 -16.00 -17.57
N GLU A 104 -50.68 -14.78 -17.61
CA GLU A 104 -50.85 -13.66 -16.66
C GLU A 104 -52.32 -13.25 -16.47
N LYS A 105 -52.68 -12.85 -15.24
CA LYS A 105 -53.85 -12.00 -14.99
C LYS A 105 -53.54 -10.90 -13.97
N GLU A 106 -53.50 -9.67 -14.48
CA GLU A 106 -53.56 -8.42 -13.72
C GLU A 106 -55.01 -8.11 -13.30
N THR A 107 -55.20 -7.53 -12.10
CA THR A 107 -56.44 -6.80 -11.77
C THR A 107 -56.15 -5.49 -11.05
N ARG A 108 -56.96 -4.49 -11.41
CA ARG A 108 -56.81 -3.04 -11.21
C ARG A 108 -57.12 -2.54 -9.79
N THR A 109 -56.41 -1.48 -9.45
CA THR A 109 -56.49 -0.49 -8.35
C THR A 109 -57.79 -0.36 -7.52
N SER A 110 -57.63 -0.46 -6.19
CA SER A 110 -58.54 0.09 -5.17
C SER A 110 -57.93 1.34 -4.50
N LYS A 111 -58.61 2.48 -4.66
CA LYS A 111 -58.31 3.78 -4.05
C LYS A 111 -59.08 3.90 -2.72
N SER A 112 -58.40 3.84 -1.57
CA SER A 112 -58.87 4.46 -0.28
C SER A 112 -57.98 4.24 0.96
N ASN A 113 -56.84 3.53 0.90
CA ASN A 113 -55.83 3.48 1.99
C ASN A 113 -54.66 4.47 1.78
N VAL A 114 -54.97 5.62 1.18
CA VAL A 114 -54.07 6.35 0.25
C VAL A 114 -53.00 7.23 0.92
N ILE A 115 -53.04 7.49 2.24
CA ILE A 115 -52.01 8.31 2.92
C ILE A 115 -51.27 7.57 4.05
N GLN A 116 -51.77 6.44 4.55
CA GLN A 116 -51.21 5.74 5.73
C GLN A 116 -50.74 4.30 5.48
N ARG A 117 -50.51 3.89 4.23
CA ARG A 117 -49.68 2.70 3.99
C ARG A 117 -48.24 3.07 4.36
N LYS A 118 -47.94 2.95 5.66
CA LYS A 118 -46.61 2.95 6.28
C LYS A 118 -45.61 2.49 5.23
N LEU A 119 -44.71 3.39 4.83
CA LEU A 119 -43.62 3.12 3.90
C LEU A 119 -43.13 1.70 4.15
N LYS A 120 -43.43 0.75 3.23
CA LYS A 120 -43.05 -0.65 3.44
C LYS A 120 -41.55 -0.65 3.69
N ALA A 121 -41.13 -1.10 4.87
CA ALA A 121 -39.73 -1.07 5.24
C ALA A 121 -38.93 -1.81 4.16
N LYS A 122 -37.86 -1.18 3.66
CA LYS A 122 -36.98 -1.80 2.67
C LYS A 122 -36.57 -3.19 3.14
N THR A 123 -36.60 -4.17 2.25
CA THR A 123 -36.13 -5.52 2.57
C THR A 123 -34.62 -5.49 2.87
N SER A 124 -34.13 -6.45 3.65
CA SER A 124 -32.70 -6.52 3.99
C SER A 124 -31.80 -6.51 2.74
N ASN A 125 -32.19 -7.24 1.70
CA ASN A 125 -31.44 -7.30 0.44
C ASN A 125 -31.41 -5.94 -0.29
N GLN A 126 -32.54 -5.21 -0.30
CA GLN A 126 -32.60 -3.85 -0.86
C GLN A 126 -31.70 -2.87 -0.10
N LYS A 127 -31.69 -2.95 1.25
CA LYS A 127 -30.79 -2.14 2.08
C LYS A 127 -29.32 -2.44 1.79
N ALA A 128 -28.96 -3.72 1.67
CA ALA A 128 -27.60 -4.15 1.34
C ALA A 128 -27.11 -3.60 -0.01
N LYS A 129 -27.99 -3.53 -1.02
CA LYS A 129 -27.67 -2.94 -2.33
C LYS A 129 -27.39 -1.44 -2.22
N GLU A 130 -28.22 -0.70 -1.47
CA GLU A 130 -28.02 0.73 -1.25
C GLU A 130 -26.74 1.04 -0.48
N ASP A 131 -26.42 0.25 0.54
CA ASP A 131 -25.20 0.45 1.32
C ASP A 131 -23.94 0.11 0.52
N TYR A 132 -24.00 -0.89 -0.37
CA TYR A 132 -22.93 -1.17 -1.33
C TYR A 132 -22.67 0.03 -2.27
N GLU A 133 -23.73 0.62 -2.82
CA GLU A 133 -23.65 1.80 -3.69
C GLU A 133 -23.01 2.99 -2.95
N LYS A 134 -23.41 3.24 -1.70
CA LYS A 134 -22.82 4.29 -0.84
C LYS A 134 -21.32 4.05 -0.58
N ILE A 135 -20.95 2.84 -0.18
CA ILE A 135 -19.54 2.48 0.07
C ILE A 135 -18.71 2.62 -1.21
N LYS A 136 -19.28 2.28 -2.37
CA LYS A 136 -18.63 2.44 -3.67
C LYS A 136 -18.41 3.92 -4.01
N ALA A 137 -19.40 4.77 -3.77
CA ALA A 137 -19.30 6.22 -3.95
C ALA A 137 -18.23 6.83 -3.02
N GLU A 138 -18.28 6.53 -1.72
CA GLU A 138 -17.30 7.03 -0.74
C GLU A 138 -15.86 6.62 -1.11
N ARG A 139 -15.66 5.37 -1.54
CA ARG A 139 -14.35 4.89 -2.00
C ARG A 139 -13.86 5.65 -3.23
N ASN A 140 -14.75 5.99 -4.16
CA ASN A 140 -14.40 6.75 -5.35
C ASN A 140 -14.05 8.20 -5.00
N GLU A 141 -14.85 8.85 -4.16
CA GLU A 141 -14.56 10.20 -3.67
C GLU A 141 -13.22 10.26 -2.92
N LYS A 142 -12.94 9.28 -2.06
CA LYS A 142 -11.65 9.17 -1.35
C LYS A 142 -10.48 8.98 -2.31
N LYS A 143 -10.65 8.20 -3.38
CA LYS A 143 -9.64 8.04 -4.43
C LYS A 143 -9.39 9.35 -5.17
N GLU A 144 -10.45 10.06 -5.57
CA GLU A 144 -10.34 11.35 -6.28
C GLU A 144 -9.69 12.42 -5.40
N ALA A 145 -10.08 12.52 -4.13
CA ALA A 145 -9.43 13.41 -3.17
C ALA A 145 -7.95 13.07 -2.98
N ALA A 146 -7.58 11.79 -2.94
CA ALA A 146 -6.18 11.36 -2.84
C ALA A 146 -5.39 11.71 -4.11
N LYS A 147 -5.98 11.57 -5.30
CA LYS A 147 -5.36 11.99 -6.57
C LYS A 147 -5.10 13.49 -6.60
N LYS A 148 -6.09 14.31 -6.26
CA LYS A 148 -5.93 15.77 -6.18
C LYS A 148 -4.80 16.16 -5.22
N ARG A 149 -4.80 15.58 -4.02
CA ARG A 149 -3.74 15.82 -3.01
C ARG A 149 -2.35 15.38 -3.48
N ARG A 150 -2.27 14.32 -4.30
CA ARG A 150 -1.02 13.88 -4.94
C ARG A 150 -0.56 14.88 -6.00
N GLU A 151 -1.46 15.32 -6.88
CA GLU A 151 -1.15 16.30 -7.92
C GLU A 151 -0.68 17.62 -7.33
N GLU A 152 -1.33 18.11 -6.27
CA GLU A 152 -0.91 19.32 -5.55
C GLU A 152 0.51 19.19 -5.01
N ARG A 153 0.84 18.05 -4.37
CA ARG A 153 2.19 17.77 -3.88
C ARG A 153 3.21 17.71 -5.01
N GLU A 154 2.87 17.07 -6.12
CA GLU A 154 3.75 16.97 -7.30
C GLU A 154 3.96 18.35 -7.94
N LYS A 155 2.91 19.17 -8.08
CA LYS A 155 2.99 20.55 -8.56
C LYS A 155 3.87 21.40 -7.64
N ALA A 156 3.65 21.34 -6.32
CA ALA A 156 4.47 22.05 -5.34
C ALA A 156 5.95 21.64 -5.39
N GLN A 157 6.23 20.34 -5.52
CA GLN A 157 7.60 19.85 -5.67
C GLN A 157 8.25 20.32 -6.97
N LYS A 158 7.52 20.30 -8.09
CA LYS A 158 8.01 20.80 -9.39
C LYS A 158 8.34 22.28 -9.31
N LEU A 159 7.44 23.10 -8.75
CA LEU A 159 7.65 24.53 -8.54
C LEU A 159 8.87 24.80 -7.67
N TYR A 160 9.03 24.07 -6.56
CA TYR A 160 10.21 24.20 -5.70
C TYR A 160 11.50 23.86 -6.44
N LYS A 161 11.52 22.76 -7.21
CA LYS A 161 12.68 22.35 -8.01
C LYS A 161 13.02 23.38 -9.08
N GLN A 162 12.02 23.90 -9.79
CA GLN A 162 12.20 24.95 -10.79
C GLN A 162 12.83 26.20 -10.18
N LYS A 163 12.21 26.74 -9.13
CA LYS A 163 12.76 27.90 -8.39
C LYS A 163 14.19 27.64 -7.91
N LYS A 164 14.46 26.46 -7.35
CA LYS A 164 15.81 26.08 -6.90
C LYS A 164 16.83 26.05 -8.04
N MET A 165 16.43 25.56 -9.21
CA MET A 165 17.32 25.52 -10.39
C MET A 165 17.54 26.92 -10.98
N GLU A 166 16.53 27.76 -11.00
CA GLU A 166 16.63 29.16 -11.46
C GLU A 166 17.59 29.96 -10.57
N THR A 167 17.43 29.88 -9.25
CA THR A 167 18.35 30.54 -8.31
C THR A 167 19.77 30.01 -8.43
N TYR A 168 19.93 28.69 -8.56
CA TYR A 168 21.24 28.10 -8.80
C TYR A 168 21.88 28.61 -10.10
N LYS A 169 21.13 28.71 -11.19
CA LYS A 169 21.63 29.24 -12.47
C LYS A 169 22.12 30.68 -12.35
N ILE A 170 21.42 31.53 -11.59
CA ILE A 170 21.84 32.92 -11.36
C ILE A 170 23.12 32.95 -10.53
N LEU A 171 23.15 32.23 -9.41
CA LEU A 171 24.24 32.29 -8.44
C LEU A 171 25.50 31.52 -8.88
N SER A 172 25.39 30.56 -9.78
CA SER A 172 26.52 29.76 -10.29
C SER A 172 27.28 30.41 -11.43
N LYS A 173 26.78 31.54 -11.98
CA LYS A 173 27.47 32.28 -13.04
C LYS A 173 28.80 32.83 -12.55
N ARG A 174 29.82 32.64 -13.39
CA ARG A 174 31.20 33.07 -13.15
C ARG A 174 31.71 33.91 -14.30
N THR A 175 32.68 34.77 -14.01
CA THR A 175 33.40 35.56 -15.03
C THR A 175 34.32 34.66 -15.85
N ARG A 176 34.88 35.18 -16.96
CA ARG A 176 35.86 34.44 -17.79
C ARG A 176 37.07 33.94 -16.98
N LYS A 177 37.43 34.65 -15.90
CA LYS A 177 38.51 34.29 -14.97
C LYS A 177 38.07 33.30 -13.87
N GLY A 178 36.84 32.81 -13.90
CA GLY A 178 36.30 31.85 -12.93
C GLY A 178 35.82 32.45 -11.61
N GLN A 179 35.88 33.77 -11.44
CA GLN A 179 35.40 34.45 -10.24
C GLN A 179 33.87 34.50 -10.21
N PRO A 180 33.22 34.46 -9.04
CA PRO A 180 31.77 34.63 -8.93
C PRO A 180 31.34 36.00 -9.47
N ASN A 181 30.22 36.06 -10.18
CA ASN A 181 29.68 37.34 -10.67
C ASN A 181 28.85 38.01 -9.56
N LEU A 182 29.47 38.95 -8.83
CA LEU A 182 28.89 39.62 -7.66
C LEU A 182 27.65 40.45 -8.00
N ASN A 183 27.59 41.07 -9.18
CA ASN A 183 26.47 41.92 -9.57
C ASN A 183 25.15 41.12 -9.63
N LEU A 184 25.19 39.93 -10.24
CA LEU A 184 24.04 39.03 -10.32
C LEU A 184 23.60 38.50 -8.94
N GLN A 185 24.55 38.28 -8.04
CA GLN A 185 24.25 37.88 -6.67
C GLN A 185 23.60 39.02 -5.88
N MET A 186 24.07 40.26 -6.10
CA MET A 186 23.51 41.46 -5.49
C MET A 186 22.07 41.70 -5.95
N GLU A 187 21.80 41.64 -7.26
CA GLU A 187 20.44 41.78 -7.82
C GLU A 187 19.48 40.76 -7.21
N TYR A 188 19.90 39.49 -7.12
CA TYR A 188 19.08 38.44 -6.50
C TYR A 188 18.79 38.72 -5.01
N LEU A 189 19.75 39.29 -4.27
CA LEU A 189 19.56 39.66 -2.87
C LEU A 189 18.58 40.83 -2.72
N LEU A 190 18.72 41.87 -3.54
CA LEU A 190 17.82 43.03 -3.55
C LEU A 190 16.38 42.59 -3.83
N GLN A 191 16.17 41.76 -4.87
CA GLN A 191 14.86 41.19 -5.19
C GLN A 191 14.25 40.41 -4.02
N LYS A 192 15.08 39.70 -3.24
CA LYS A 192 14.63 38.93 -2.08
C LYS A 192 14.31 39.81 -0.87
N ILE A 193 14.91 40.98 -0.75
CA ILE A 193 14.58 41.99 0.27
C ILE A 193 13.24 42.64 -0.09
N GLU A 194 13.07 43.06 -1.34
CA GLU A 194 11.81 43.64 -1.83
C GLU A 194 10.62 42.69 -1.66
N GLN A 195 10.79 41.40 -1.94
CA GLN A 195 9.73 40.39 -1.74
C GLN A 195 9.40 40.08 -0.27
N LYS A 196 10.26 40.50 0.66
CA LYS A 196 10.09 40.27 2.11
C LYS A 196 9.54 41.50 2.84
N ALA A 197 9.67 42.68 2.24
CA ALA A 197 9.03 43.90 2.70
C ALA A 197 7.52 43.83 2.40
#